data_AF-A0A402AVZ0-F1
#
_entry.id   AF-A0A402AVZ0-F1
#
_cell.length_a   1.000
_cell.length_b   1.000
_cell.length_c   1.000
_cell.angle_alpha   90.00
_cell.angle_beta   90.00
_cell.angle_gamma   90.00
#
_symmetry.space_group_name_H-M   'P 1'
#
loop_
_entity.id
_entity.type
_entity.pdbx_description
1 polymer ?
#
loop_
_entity_poly.entity_id
_entity_poly.type
_entity_poly.pdbx_seq_one_letter_code
_entity_poly.pdbx_strand_id
1 'polypeptide(L)'
;MFAPAISQRSKPSFTPLLIGTVPVRPFSPDGFVGTIEQDGQVVNVTAIAFDAGQVVLMSLVGRDTSVSAVLAQIWKKKEAVFRHAETVPWPQEEQSFTRLETERYKEIATRLPGLKLAHALTIPLSAHIAQGILQAPPMDKHPQRQKQSIPVVTPRYVLGNLQEETPHALSFLGHLRAMRVVLLYRDDTHPERIQLWASALWHHGLKHQLIEVMPALGVRVWKIHPDVHQWNTLIAQGSSKAGSPGPVTDPWLMYCNVPLSTPLAFLASGVFFWRASV
;
A
#
# COMPACT_ATOMS: atom_id res chain seq x y z
N MET A 1 5.73 52.47 31.31
CA MET A 1 5.30 51.85 30.03
C MET A 1 6.06 50.54 29.88
N PHE A 2 5.40 49.40 30.05
CA PHE A 2 5.99 48.08 29.79
C PHE A 2 5.39 47.53 28.49
N ALA A 3 6.25 47.25 27.51
CA ALA A 3 5.85 46.60 26.27
C ALA A 3 5.52 45.11 26.55
N PRO A 4 4.47 44.54 25.96
CA PRO A 4 4.15 43.13 26.17
C PRO A 4 5.16 42.25 25.42
N ALA A 5 5.70 41.26 26.12
CA ALA A 5 6.55 40.24 25.53
C ALA A 5 5.74 39.41 24.52
N ILE A 6 6.16 39.45 23.25
CA ILE A 6 5.63 38.59 22.20
C ILE A 6 6.06 37.16 22.54
N SER A 7 5.13 36.40 23.10
CA SER A 7 5.28 34.95 23.28
C SER A 7 5.50 34.32 21.92
N GLN A 8 6.74 33.98 21.60
CA GLN A 8 7.08 33.16 20.45
C GLN A 8 6.36 31.82 20.62
N ARG A 9 5.22 31.64 19.93
CA ARG A 9 4.63 30.31 19.73
C ARG A 9 5.72 29.47 19.08
N SER A 10 6.26 28.50 19.82
CA SER A 10 7.11 27.46 19.27
C SER A 10 6.41 26.88 18.04
N LYS A 11 7.02 27.02 16.86
CA LYS A 11 6.52 26.34 15.66
C LYS A 11 6.43 24.86 16.00
N PRO A 12 5.26 24.20 15.85
CA PRO A 12 5.19 22.77 16.05
C PRO A 12 6.14 22.13 15.04
N SER A 13 7.22 21.53 15.54
CA SER A 13 8.12 20.70 14.77
C SER A 13 7.38 19.42 14.44
N PHE A 14 6.70 19.39 13.31
CA PHE A 14 6.09 18.16 12.81
C PHE A 14 7.18 17.32 12.16
N THR A 15 7.73 16.38 12.91
CA THR A 15 8.59 15.33 12.36
C THR A 15 7.75 14.45 11.42
N PRO A 16 8.23 14.15 10.20
CA PRO A 16 7.51 13.25 9.30
C PRO A 16 7.37 11.87 9.96
N LEU A 17 6.13 11.36 10.00
CA LEU A 17 5.79 10.08 10.61
C LEU A 17 6.04 8.90 9.65
N LEU A 18 5.88 9.15 8.34
CA LEU A 18 6.03 8.16 7.28
C LEU A 18 7.49 8.11 6.82
N ILE A 19 8.26 7.20 7.41
CA ILE A 19 9.71 7.07 7.23
C ILE A 19 10.12 5.87 6.38
N GLY A 20 9.15 5.07 5.90
CA GLY A 20 9.45 3.89 5.11
C GLY A 20 10.16 4.21 3.80
N THR A 21 10.83 3.22 3.23
CA THR A 21 11.71 3.37 2.06
C THR A 21 11.21 2.56 0.87
N VAL A 22 11.69 2.92 -0.31
CA VAL A 22 11.46 2.18 -1.56
C VAL A 22 12.81 1.81 -2.20
N PRO A 23 12.94 0.62 -2.82
CA PRO A 23 11.89 -0.38 -3.04
C PRO A 23 11.59 -1.23 -1.78
N VAL A 24 10.36 -1.75 -1.72
CA VAL A 24 9.97 -2.75 -0.70
C VAL A 24 10.60 -4.09 -1.06
N ARG A 25 11.24 -4.73 -0.09
CA ARG A 25 11.94 -6.00 -0.21
C ARG A 25 11.21 -7.03 0.66
N PRO A 26 10.29 -7.83 0.08
CA PRO A 26 9.51 -8.83 0.80
C PRO A 26 10.38 -10.07 1.08
N PHE A 27 11.32 -9.90 2.00
CA PHE A 27 12.33 -10.86 2.41
C PHE A 27 12.66 -10.64 3.89
N SER A 28 12.76 -11.74 4.65
CA SER A 28 13.28 -11.69 6.02
C SER A 28 14.80 -11.80 6.02
N PRO A 29 15.54 -10.93 6.74
CA PRO A 29 17.00 -11.04 6.86
C PRO A 29 17.43 -12.39 7.49
N ASP A 30 16.56 -13.00 8.29
CA ASP A 30 16.79 -14.28 8.96
C ASP A 30 16.53 -15.50 8.06
N GLY A 31 16.20 -15.27 6.78
CA GLY A 31 16.00 -16.30 5.77
C GLY A 31 14.53 -16.55 5.42
N PHE A 32 14.15 -17.83 5.32
CA PHE A 32 12.77 -18.20 5.00
C PHE A 32 11.89 -18.16 6.25
N VAL A 33 10.69 -17.59 6.11
CA VAL A 33 9.71 -17.47 7.20
C VAL A 33 8.82 -18.69 7.34
N GLY A 34 8.92 -19.65 6.42
CA GLY A 34 8.15 -20.89 6.42
C GLY A 34 8.10 -21.55 5.05
N THR A 35 7.15 -22.46 4.88
CA THR A 35 6.92 -23.20 3.64
C THR A 35 5.43 -23.26 3.29
N ILE A 36 5.14 -23.47 2.01
CA ILE A 36 3.81 -23.83 1.53
C ILE A 36 3.92 -25.19 0.85
N GLU A 37 3.02 -26.09 1.22
CA GLU A 37 2.90 -27.41 0.61
C GLU A 37 1.58 -27.52 -0.16
N GLN A 38 1.65 -27.97 -1.42
CA GLN A 38 0.49 -28.22 -2.27
C GLN A 38 0.76 -29.38 -3.21
N ASP A 39 -0.15 -30.38 -3.23
CA ASP A 39 -0.08 -31.56 -4.09
C ASP A 39 1.34 -32.21 -4.10
N GLY A 40 2.00 -32.32 -2.93
CA GLY A 40 3.34 -32.89 -2.74
C GLY A 40 4.50 -32.00 -3.21
N GLN A 41 4.22 -30.76 -3.64
CA GLN A 41 5.23 -29.75 -3.91
C GLN A 41 5.41 -28.85 -2.69
N VAL A 42 6.66 -28.67 -2.27
CA VAL A 42 7.02 -27.76 -1.16
C VAL A 42 7.82 -26.60 -1.72
N VAL A 43 7.44 -25.37 -1.35
CA VAL A 43 8.16 -24.14 -1.70
C VAL A 43 8.43 -23.32 -0.45
N ASN A 44 9.58 -22.65 -0.43
CA ASN A 44 9.96 -21.80 0.68
C ASN A 44 9.28 -20.43 0.55
N VAL A 45 8.96 -19.84 1.70
CA VAL A 45 8.33 -18.53 1.79
C VAL A 45 9.35 -17.55 2.37
N THR A 46 9.59 -16.44 1.67
CA THR A 46 10.45 -15.33 2.15
C THR A 46 9.63 -14.21 2.79
N ALA A 47 8.38 -14.07 2.38
CA ALA A 47 7.39 -13.17 2.99
C ALA A 47 5.97 -13.61 2.63
N ILE A 48 5.03 -13.39 3.55
CA ILE A 48 3.60 -13.68 3.36
C ILE A 48 2.77 -12.72 4.21
N ALA A 49 1.57 -12.38 3.75
CA ALA A 49 0.62 -11.58 4.49
C ALA A 49 -0.81 -12.03 4.25
N PHE A 50 -1.67 -11.89 5.27
CA PHE A 50 -3.06 -12.34 5.23
C PHE A 50 -4.04 -11.21 5.61
N ASP A 51 -5.23 -11.24 5.00
CA ASP A 51 -6.42 -10.51 5.41
C ASP A 51 -7.54 -11.54 5.60
N ALA A 52 -7.99 -11.75 6.83
CA ALA A 52 -9.04 -12.71 7.18
C ALA A 52 -8.87 -14.12 6.55
N GLY A 53 -7.65 -14.66 6.56
CA GLY A 53 -7.34 -15.97 5.97
C GLY A 53 -7.20 -15.97 4.44
N GLN A 54 -7.25 -14.81 3.80
CA GLN A 54 -6.98 -14.65 2.38
C GLN A 54 -5.61 -14.02 2.16
N VAL A 55 -4.85 -14.52 1.20
CA VAL A 55 -3.46 -14.10 1.02
C VAL A 55 -3.37 -12.78 0.24
N VAL A 56 -2.73 -11.77 0.83
CA VAL A 56 -2.58 -10.43 0.23
C VAL A 56 -1.17 -10.16 -0.29
N LEU A 57 -0.21 -11.03 0.02
CA LEU A 57 1.13 -11.05 -0.57
C LEU A 57 1.73 -12.44 -0.38
N MET A 58 2.39 -12.98 -1.41
CA MET A 58 3.28 -14.15 -1.26
C MET A 58 4.57 -13.91 -1.99
N SER A 59 5.68 -14.23 -1.33
CA SER A 59 7.04 -14.16 -1.87
C SER A 59 7.68 -15.55 -1.75
N LEU A 60 7.64 -16.32 -2.84
CA LEU A 60 7.94 -17.76 -2.87
C LEU A 60 9.28 -18.04 -3.54
N VAL A 61 10.08 -18.93 -2.96
CA VAL A 61 11.36 -19.36 -3.52
C VAL A 61 11.38 -20.89 -3.62
N GLY A 62 11.70 -21.41 -4.80
CA GLY A 62 11.75 -22.85 -5.04
C GLY A 62 12.17 -23.18 -6.46
N ARG A 63 12.08 -24.45 -6.85
CA ARG A 63 12.24 -24.82 -8.27
C ARG A 63 11.10 -24.19 -9.08
N ASP A 64 11.41 -23.75 -10.29
CA ASP A 64 10.48 -23.08 -11.22
C ASP A 64 9.15 -23.87 -11.37
N THR A 65 9.26 -25.19 -11.54
CA THR A 65 8.12 -26.11 -11.64
C THR A 65 7.29 -26.19 -10.36
N SER A 66 7.94 -26.23 -9.19
CA SER A 66 7.26 -26.35 -7.90
C SER A 66 6.53 -25.05 -7.54
N VAL A 67 7.17 -23.89 -7.74
CA VAL A 67 6.54 -22.58 -7.55
C VAL A 67 5.32 -22.42 -8.46
N SER A 68 5.47 -22.76 -9.74
CA SER A 68 4.36 -22.70 -10.71
C SER A 68 3.20 -23.63 -10.33
N ALA A 69 3.50 -24.86 -9.86
CA ALA A 69 2.48 -25.82 -9.45
C ALA A 69 1.70 -25.32 -8.23
N VAL A 70 2.40 -24.86 -7.18
CA VAL A 70 1.77 -24.32 -5.96
C VAL A 70 0.87 -23.12 -6.30
N LEU A 71 1.39 -22.14 -7.06
CA LEU A 71 0.63 -20.97 -7.46
C LEU A 71 -0.60 -21.34 -8.31
N ALA A 72 -0.46 -22.30 -9.23
CA ALA A 72 -1.59 -22.75 -10.05
C ALA A 72 -2.75 -23.31 -9.22
N GLN A 73 -2.47 -24.04 -8.11
CA GLN A 73 -3.51 -24.54 -7.22
C GLN A 73 -4.20 -23.41 -6.45
N ILE A 74 -3.43 -22.47 -5.91
CA ILE A 74 -3.97 -21.30 -5.22
C ILE A 74 -4.85 -20.47 -6.18
N TRP A 75 -4.42 -20.32 -7.44
CA TRP A 75 -5.18 -19.61 -8.46
C TRP A 75 -6.46 -20.33 -8.89
N LYS A 76 -6.49 -21.67 -8.80
CA LYS A 76 -7.69 -22.50 -8.92
C LYS A 76 -8.60 -22.46 -7.68
N LYS A 77 -8.34 -21.54 -6.74
CA LYS A 77 -9.09 -21.36 -5.49
C LYS A 77 -9.04 -22.59 -4.56
N LYS A 78 -8.02 -23.44 -4.70
CA LYS A 78 -7.77 -24.46 -3.68
C LYS A 78 -7.22 -23.79 -2.43
N GLU A 79 -7.66 -24.28 -1.28
CA GLU A 79 -7.09 -23.94 0.01
C GLU A 79 -5.65 -24.47 0.08
N ALA A 80 -4.72 -23.65 0.57
CA ALA A 80 -3.33 -24.00 0.78
C ALA A 80 -2.95 -23.79 2.25
N VAL A 81 -1.91 -24.48 2.69
CA VAL A 81 -1.43 -24.42 4.07
C VAL A 81 -0.05 -23.78 4.09
N PHE A 82 0.07 -22.73 4.87
CA PHE A 82 1.35 -22.13 5.23
C PHE A 82 1.83 -22.71 6.56
N ARG A 83 3.04 -23.26 6.59
CA ARG A 83 3.73 -23.73 7.79
C ARG A 83 4.83 -22.75 8.13
N HIS A 84 4.76 -22.09 9.28
CA HIS A 84 5.81 -21.13 9.64
C HIS A 84 7.09 -21.86 10.06
N ALA A 85 8.24 -21.18 9.94
CA ALA A 85 9.48 -21.68 10.49
C ALA A 85 9.45 -21.58 12.02
N GLU A 86 9.98 -22.58 12.73
CA GLU A 86 10.04 -22.61 14.20
C GLU A 86 10.74 -21.38 14.81
N THR A 87 11.66 -20.78 14.05
CA THR A 87 12.43 -19.60 14.44
C THR A 87 11.64 -18.29 14.37
N VAL A 88 10.44 -18.31 13.78
CA VAL A 88 9.64 -17.11 13.53
C VAL A 88 8.39 -17.12 14.43
N PRO A 89 8.17 -16.08 15.25
CA PRO A 89 6.98 -16.01 16.09
C PRO A 89 5.73 -15.80 15.23
N TRP A 90 4.88 -16.81 15.16
CA TRP A 90 3.58 -16.76 14.50
C TRP A 90 2.51 -17.41 15.40
N PRO A 91 1.25 -16.90 15.43
CA PRO A 91 0.26 -17.35 16.41
C PRO A 91 -0.16 -18.83 16.29
N GLN A 92 0.01 -19.43 15.11
CA GLN A 92 -0.45 -20.78 14.79
C GLN A 92 0.64 -21.53 14.02
N GLU A 93 0.86 -22.81 14.31
CA GLU A 93 1.86 -23.64 13.61
C GLU A 93 1.60 -23.73 12.10
N GLU A 94 0.32 -23.91 11.76
CA GLU A 94 -0.17 -23.95 10.39
C GLU A 94 -1.29 -22.92 10.21
N GLN A 95 -1.27 -22.24 9.07
CA GLN A 95 -2.31 -21.31 8.66
C GLN A 95 -2.85 -21.76 7.30
N SER A 96 -4.08 -22.27 7.29
CA SER A 96 -4.82 -22.45 6.03
C SER A 96 -5.21 -21.09 5.45
N PHE A 97 -5.13 -20.98 4.13
CA PHE A 97 -5.49 -19.77 3.42
C PHE A 97 -6.02 -20.03 2.01
N THR A 98 -6.70 -19.03 1.48
CA THR A 98 -7.14 -18.98 0.08
C THR A 98 -6.68 -17.68 -0.59
N ARG A 99 -6.90 -17.56 -1.90
CA ARG A 99 -6.74 -16.27 -2.59
C ARG A 99 -7.92 -15.34 -2.28
N LEU A 100 -7.69 -14.03 -2.40
CA LEU A 100 -8.78 -13.04 -2.45
C LEU A 100 -9.73 -13.39 -3.61
N GLU A 101 -11.02 -13.48 -3.31
CA GLU A 101 -12.04 -13.97 -4.27
C GLU A 101 -12.30 -13.00 -5.42
N THR A 102 -12.25 -11.70 -5.13
CA THR A 102 -12.65 -10.62 -6.04
C THR A 102 -11.46 -9.99 -6.76
N GLU A 103 -10.24 -10.36 -6.40
CA GLU A 103 -9.02 -9.68 -6.87
C GLU A 103 -8.22 -10.54 -7.85
N ARG A 104 -7.63 -9.86 -8.84
CA ARG A 104 -6.59 -10.44 -9.69
C ARG A 104 -5.23 -10.21 -9.04
N TYR A 105 -4.28 -11.08 -9.36
CA TYR A 105 -2.92 -10.97 -8.87
C TYR A 105 -1.96 -10.59 -10.00
N LYS A 106 -0.98 -9.76 -9.67
CA LYS A 106 0.20 -9.56 -10.47
C LYS A 106 1.30 -10.46 -9.92
N GLU A 107 1.87 -11.27 -10.80
CA GLU A 107 3.05 -12.06 -10.52
C GLU A 107 4.28 -11.40 -11.13
N ILE A 108 5.37 -11.40 -10.36
CA ILE A 108 6.71 -10.98 -10.77
C ILE A 108 7.64 -12.12 -10.40
N ALA A 109 8.16 -12.82 -11.41
CA ALA A 109 9.05 -13.96 -11.21
C ALA A 109 10.43 -13.70 -11.82
N THR A 110 11.47 -14.17 -11.14
CA THR A 110 12.85 -14.13 -11.64
C THR A 110 13.61 -15.39 -11.25
N ARG A 111 14.64 -15.75 -12.02
CA ARG A 111 15.58 -16.81 -11.65
C ARG A 111 16.69 -16.22 -10.79
N LEU A 112 17.01 -16.90 -9.68
CA LEU A 112 18.08 -16.48 -8.80
C LEU A 112 19.44 -16.81 -9.46
N PRO A 113 20.32 -15.82 -9.68
CA PRO A 113 21.62 -16.06 -10.30
C PRO A 113 22.44 -17.11 -9.57
N GLY A 114 23.06 -18.03 -10.31
CA GLY A 114 23.86 -19.11 -9.75
C GLY A 114 23.06 -20.22 -9.05
N LEU A 115 21.74 -20.06 -8.90
CA LEU A 115 20.86 -21.04 -8.27
C LEU A 115 19.87 -21.58 -9.30
N LYS A 116 19.54 -22.87 -9.22
CA LYS A 116 18.45 -23.48 -10.02
C LYS A 116 17.07 -23.20 -9.39
N LEU A 117 16.89 -22.00 -8.85
CA LEU A 117 15.70 -21.58 -8.11
C LEU A 117 15.08 -20.34 -8.76
N ALA A 118 13.76 -20.27 -8.70
CA ALA A 118 12.96 -19.11 -9.04
C ALA A 118 12.46 -18.43 -7.77
N HIS A 119 12.36 -17.11 -7.81
CA HIS A 119 11.67 -16.28 -6.83
C HIS A 119 10.45 -15.66 -7.50
N ALA A 120 9.26 -15.98 -7.00
CA ALA A 120 8.00 -15.42 -7.45
C ALA A 120 7.37 -14.56 -6.35
N LEU A 121 7.15 -13.29 -6.65
CA LEU A 121 6.37 -12.36 -5.85
C LEU A 121 4.97 -12.22 -6.46
N THR A 122 3.95 -12.39 -5.63
CA THR A 122 2.55 -12.25 -6.03
C THR A 122 1.86 -11.25 -5.12
N ILE A 123 1.20 -10.27 -5.73
CA ILE A 123 0.44 -9.24 -5.02
C ILE A 123 -0.91 -9.01 -5.73
N PRO A 124 -2.00 -8.71 -5.01
CA PRO A 124 -3.27 -8.34 -5.62
C PRO A 124 -3.17 -6.98 -6.31
N LEU A 125 -4.04 -6.70 -7.28
CA LEU A 125 -4.07 -5.40 -7.95
C LEU A 125 -4.37 -4.25 -6.99
N SER A 126 -5.10 -4.51 -5.90
CA SER A 126 -5.31 -3.56 -4.81
C SER A 126 -4.02 -3.11 -4.12
N ALA A 127 -2.98 -3.95 -4.10
CA ALA A 127 -1.62 -3.62 -3.62
C ALA A 127 -0.73 -2.96 -4.70
N HIS A 128 -1.18 -2.93 -5.96
CA HIS A 128 -0.41 -2.37 -7.07
C HIS A 128 -0.83 -0.92 -7.37
N ILE A 129 0.01 0.05 -7.00
CA ILE A 129 -0.30 1.49 -7.13
C ILE A 129 -0.60 1.89 -8.58
N ALA A 130 0.30 1.59 -9.53
CA ALA A 130 0.12 2.02 -10.93
C ALA A 130 -1.16 1.44 -11.56
N GLN A 131 -1.42 0.14 -11.38
CA GLN A 131 -2.67 -0.49 -11.83
C GLN A 131 -3.88 0.15 -11.15
N GLY A 132 -3.78 0.45 -9.86
CA GLY A 132 -4.80 1.16 -9.11
C GLY A 132 -5.14 2.54 -9.68
N ILE A 133 -4.12 3.32 -10.07
CA ILE A 133 -4.33 4.65 -10.67
C ILE A 133 -4.97 4.53 -12.07
N LEU A 134 -4.54 3.55 -12.87
CA LEU A 134 -5.05 3.30 -14.22
C LEU A 134 -6.50 2.80 -14.22
N GLN A 135 -6.87 1.98 -13.24
CA GLN A 135 -8.19 1.34 -13.11
C GLN A 135 -9.03 1.93 -11.98
N ALA A 136 -8.71 3.14 -11.54
CA ALA A 136 -9.40 3.73 -10.39
C ALA A 136 -10.90 3.93 -10.67
N PRO A 137 -11.79 3.66 -9.68
CA PRO A 137 -13.24 3.66 -9.85
C PRO A 137 -13.76 4.91 -10.58
N PRO A 138 -14.83 4.78 -11.39
CA PRO A 138 -15.44 5.92 -12.05
C PRO A 138 -15.98 6.90 -11.01
N MET A 139 -15.76 8.20 -11.24
CA MET A 139 -16.43 9.23 -10.46
C MET A 139 -17.84 9.43 -11.00
N ASP A 140 -18.85 9.39 -10.13
CA ASP A 140 -20.22 9.69 -10.51
C ASP A 140 -20.34 11.15 -10.96
N LYS A 141 -20.57 11.36 -12.26
CA LYS A 141 -20.63 12.71 -12.86
C LYS A 141 -21.97 13.42 -12.61
N HIS A 142 -22.98 12.72 -12.08
CA HIS A 142 -24.32 13.27 -11.87
C HIS A 142 -24.93 12.81 -10.54
N PRO A 143 -24.92 13.65 -9.48
CA PRO A 143 -25.45 13.27 -8.17
C PRO A 143 -26.98 13.13 -8.11
N GLN A 144 -27.72 13.47 -9.18
CA GLN A 144 -29.19 13.58 -9.15
C GLN A 144 -29.96 12.41 -9.77
N ARG A 145 -29.30 11.39 -10.32
CA ARG A 145 -30.00 10.21 -10.85
C ARG A 145 -29.17 8.96 -10.62
N GLN A 146 -29.40 8.29 -9.50
CA GLN A 146 -29.56 6.83 -9.45
C GLN A 146 -29.81 6.37 -8.02
N LYS A 147 -30.67 5.35 -7.89
CA LYS A 147 -30.68 4.47 -6.74
C LYS A 147 -29.26 3.92 -6.56
N GLN A 148 -28.55 4.46 -5.58
CA GLN A 148 -27.42 3.88 -4.83
C GLN A 148 -26.72 2.69 -5.53
N SER A 149 -25.84 2.95 -6.48
CA SER A 149 -24.66 2.09 -6.65
C SER A 149 -23.44 2.92 -6.31
N ILE A 150 -23.18 3.06 -5.00
CA ILE A 150 -21.90 3.59 -4.52
C ILE A 150 -20.80 2.75 -5.20
N PRO A 151 -19.83 3.36 -5.90
CA PRO A 151 -18.76 2.59 -6.50
C PRO A 151 -18.11 1.73 -5.40
N VAL A 152 -18.13 0.41 -5.59
CA VAL A 152 -17.54 -0.53 -4.63
C VAL A 152 -16.02 -0.36 -4.72
N VAL A 153 -15.49 0.54 -3.90
CA VAL A 153 -14.05 0.70 -3.75
C VAL A 153 -13.56 -0.49 -2.92
N THR A 154 -12.60 -1.26 -3.45
CA THR A 154 -12.00 -2.36 -2.69
C THR A 154 -10.94 -1.83 -1.73
N PRO A 155 -10.72 -2.50 -0.57
CA PRO A 155 -9.60 -2.17 0.30
C PRO A 155 -8.28 -2.22 -0.46
N ARG A 156 -7.33 -1.37 -0.08
CA ARG A 156 -5.99 -1.36 -0.70
C ARG A 156 -4.93 -1.75 0.31
N TYR A 157 -3.86 -2.39 -0.16
CA TYR A 157 -2.78 -2.85 0.72
C TYR A 157 -1.51 -2.05 0.42
N VAL A 158 -1.03 -1.31 1.42
CA VAL A 158 0.26 -0.60 1.37
C VAL A 158 1.33 -1.55 1.91
N LEU A 159 2.44 -1.67 1.19
CA LEU A 159 3.57 -2.51 1.57
C LEU A 159 4.72 -1.67 2.12
N GLY A 160 5.48 -2.21 3.07
CA GLY A 160 6.71 -1.63 3.62
C GLY A 160 7.74 -2.69 3.98
N ASN A 161 8.99 -2.28 4.19
CA ASN A 161 10.04 -3.22 4.58
C ASN A 161 9.82 -3.71 6.01
N LEU A 162 10.29 -4.92 6.32
CA LEU A 162 10.08 -5.55 7.62
C LEU A 162 10.54 -4.68 8.81
N GLN A 163 11.66 -3.97 8.64
CA GLN A 163 12.29 -3.13 9.67
C GLN A 163 11.61 -1.77 9.87
N GLU A 164 10.61 -1.45 9.04
CA GLU A 164 9.95 -0.14 9.06
C GLU A 164 8.68 -0.19 9.90
N GLU A 165 8.40 0.87 10.66
CA GLU A 165 7.16 1.00 11.43
C GLU A 165 6.02 1.62 10.61
N THR A 166 6.37 2.33 9.54
CA THR A 166 5.43 3.05 8.68
C THR A 166 5.84 2.93 7.22
N PRO A 167 4.90 3.00 6.27
CA PRO A 167 5.22 2.92 4.86
C PRO A 167 5.88 4.21 4.35
N HIS A 168 6.44 4.12 3.15
CA HIS A 168 6.88 5.30 2.40
C HIS A 168 5.70 6.24 2.08
N ALA A 169 5.89 7.54 2.29
CA ALA A 169 4.83 8.55 2.13
C ALA A 169 4.16 8.53 0.74
N LEU A 170 4.94 8.47 -0.34
CA LEU A 170 4.37 8.44 -1.70
C LEU A 170 3.67 7.11 -2.02
N SER A 171 4.04 6.01 -1.35
CA SER A 171 3.35 4.74 -1.49
C SER A 171 1.93 4.88 -0.95
N PHE A 172 1.81 5.34 0.30
CA PHE A 172 0.53 5.60 0.95
C PHE A 172 -0.34 6.58 0.16
N LEU A 173 0.19 7.75 -0.23
CA LEU A 173 -0.56 8.73 -1.04
C LEU A 173 -0.96 8.17 -2.41
N GLY A 174 -0.11 7.33 -3.02
CA GLY A 174 -0.42 6.65 -4.28
C GLY A 174 -1.65 5.75 -4.16
N HIS A 175 -1.77 5.01 -3.06
CA HIS A 175 -2.96 4.19 -2.78
C HIS A 175 -4.21 5.03 -2.53
N LEU A 176 -4.12 6.13 -1.78
CA LEU A 176 -5.25 7.07 -1.63
C LEU A 176 -5.71 7.64 -2.97
N ARG A 177 -4.77 8.04 -3.83
CA ARG A 177 -5.06 8.52 -5.19
C ARG A 177 -5.74 7.44 -6.04
N ALA A 178 -5.31 6.19 -5.91
CA ALA A 178 -5.91 5.06 -6.59
C ALA A 178 -7.36 4.75 -6.13
N MET A 179 -7.78 5.28 -4.97
CA MET A 179 -9.17 5.24 -4.49
C MET A 179 -9.97 6.51 -4.82
N ARG A 180 -9.42 7.46 -5.60
CA ARG A 180 -10.02 8.77 -5.90
C ARG A 180 -10.17 9.70 -4.69
N VAL A 181 -9.37 9.51 -3.65
CA VAL A 181 -9.25 10.50 -2.58
C VAL A 181 -8.57 11.75 -3.15
N VAL A 182 -9.16 12.92 -2.95
CA VAL A 182 -8.70 14.18 -3.57
C VAL A 182 -7.52 14.74 -2.78
N LEU A 183 -6.32 14.64 -3.34
CA LEU A 183 -5.09 15.10 -2.69
C LEU A 183 -4.57 16.40 -3.30
N LEU A 184 -4.05 17.31 -2.47
CA LEU A 184 -3.25 18.46 -2.91
C LEU A 184 -1.85 17.95 -3.29
N TYR A 185 -1.68 17.54 -4.53
CA TYR A 185 -0.50 16.77 -4.95
C TYR A 185 0.74 17.61 -5.25
N ARG A 186 0.60 18.93 -5.41
CA ARG A 186 1.68 19.72 -5.99
C ARG A 186 1.77 21.13 -5.41
N ASP A 187 2.80 21.33 -4.61
CA ASP A 187 3.34 22.63 -4.27
C ASP A 187 4.84 22.57 -4.57
N ASP A 188 5.22 22.92 -5.80
CA ASP A 188 6.61 22.90 -6.26
C ASP A 188 7.50 23.88 -5.43
N THR A 189 6.88 24.80 -4.69
CA THR A 189 7.56 25.76 -3.80
C THR A 189 7.79 25.23 -2.39
N HIS A 190 7.04 24.20 -1.98
CA HIS A 190 7.08 23.62 -0.63
C HIS A 190 6.92 22.09 -0.64
N PRO A 191 7.90 21.34 -1.18
CA PRO A 191 7.84 19.89 -1.28
C PRO A 191 7.69 19.17 0.08
N GLU A 192 8.16 19.79 1.17
CA GLU A 192 8.02 19.28 2.53
C GLU A 192 6.55 19.12 2.96
N ARG A 193 5.63 19.91 2.39
CA ARG A 193 4.20 19.85 2.72
C ARG A 193 3.58 18.50 2.39
N ILE A 194 4.05 17.84 1.33
CA ILE A 194 3.55 16.51 0.95
C ILE A 194 3.84 15.49 2.06
N GLN A 195 5.05 15.51 2.63
CA GLN A 195 5.41 14.59 3.72
C GLN A 195 4.64 14.90 5.02
N LEU A 196 4.51 16.18 5.36
CA LEU A 196 3.73 16.62 6.53
C LEU A 196 2.27 16.21 6.41
N TRP A 197 1.69 16.39 5.23
CA TRP A 197 0.30 16.08 4.96
C TRP A 197 0.05 14.57 4.93
N ALA A 198 0.95 13.79 4.31
CA ALA A 198 0.89 12.33 4.36
C ALA A 198 0.97 11.81 5.80
N SER A 199 1.84 12.40 6.62
CA SER A 199 1.99 12.05 8.05
C SER A 199 0.74 12.37 8.86
N ALA A 200 0.12 13.54 8.63
CA ALA A 200 -1.12 13.92 9.27
C ALA A 200 -2.26 12.97 8.88
N LEU A 201 -2.43 12.68 7.59
CA LEU A 201 -3.44 11.74 7.11
C LEU A 201 -3.23 10.33 7.63
N TRP A 202 -1.98 9.86 7.73
CA TRP A 202 -1.69 8.57 8.33
C TRP A 202 -2.11 8.52 9.80
N HIS A 203 -1.71 9.51 10.59
CA HIS A 203 -2.07 9.60 12.00
C HIS A 203 -3.59 9.65 12.20
N HIS A 204 -4.29 10.49 11.43
CA HIS A 204 -5.75 10.56 11.48
C HIS A 204 -6.40 9.27 10.97
N GLY A 205 -5.86 8.65 9.93
CA GLY A 205 -6.35 7.38 9.40
C GLY A 205 -6.29 6.26 10.44
N LEU A 206 -5.18 6.14 11.18
CA LEU A 206 -5.07 5.22 12.31
C LEU A 206 -6.10 5.53 13.41
N LYS A 207 -6.22 6.80 13.81
CA LYS A 207 -7.16 7.23 14.86
C LYS A 207 -8.62 6.92 14.49
N HIS A 208 -8.97 7.03 13.21
CA HIS A 208 -10.30 6.79 12.69
C HIS A 208 -10.51 5.37 12.17
N GLN A 209 -9.57 4.45 12.40
CA GLN A 209 -9.63 3.04 11.96
C GLN A 209 -9.78 2.88 10.44
N LEU A 210 -9.26 3.84 9.67
CA LEU A 210 -9.17 3.76 8.22
C LEU A 210 -7.90 3.02 7.74
N ILE A 211 -6.98 2.75 8.66
CA ILE A 211 -5.75 2.00 8.44
C ILE A 211 -5.68 0.89 9.46
N GLU A 212 -5.48 -0.33 8.99
CA GLU A 212 -5.35 -1.54 9.79
C GLU A 212 -3.99 -2.20 9.51
N VAL A 213 -3.26 -2.60 10.56
CA VAL A 213 -2.00 -3.34 10.41
C VAL A 213 -2.33 -4.80 10.16
N MET A 214 -1.75 -5.39 9.13
CA MET A 214 -2.06 -6.76 8.73
C MET A 214 -1.06 -7.78 9.30
N PRO A 215 -1.51 -8.99 9.67
CA PRO A 215 -0.63 -10.11 9.96
C PRO A 215 0.27 -10.42 8.76
N ALA A 216 1.58 -10.28 8.95
CA ALA A 216 2.56 -10.49 7.90
C ALA A 216 3.91 -10.96 8.46
N LEU A 217 4.65 -11.73 7.66
CA LEU A 217 6.02 -12.17 7.91
C LEU A 217 6.91 -11.75 6.75
N GLY A 218 8.16 -11.35 7.04
CA GLY A 218 9.14 -10.93 6.02
C GLY A 218 8.82 -9.59 5.33
N VAL A 219 7.72 -8.93 5.69
CA VAL A 219 7.25 -7.66 5.13
C VAL A 219 6.30 -6.97 6.12
N ARG A 220 6.05 -5.67 5.97
CA ARG A 220 4.94 -4.98 6.62
C ARG A 220 3.82 -4.70 5.62
N VAL A 221 2.59 -4.89 6.06
CA VAL A 221 1.40 -4.63 5.25
C VAL A 221 0.39 -3.86 6.07
N TRP A 222 -0.20 -2.83 5.46
CA TRP A 222 -1.30 -2.08 6.02
C TRP A 222 -2.48 -2.10 5.06
N LYS A 223 -3.67 -2.40 5.57
CA LYS A 223 -4.92 -2.32 4.85
C LYS A 223 -5.50 -0.92 4.99
N ILE A 224 -5.85 -0.33 3.87
CA ILE A 224 -6.50 0.97 3.76
C ILE A 224 -7.96 0.71 3.46
N HIS A 225 -8.83 1.13 4.38
CA HIS A 225 -10.26 0.95 4.24
C HIS A 225 -10.82 1.87 3.14
N PRO A 226 -11.79 1.37 2.35
CA PRO A 226 -12.30 2.05 1.16
C PRO A 226 -13.35 3.14 1.46
N ASP A 227 -13.35 3.74 2.65
CA ASP A 227 -14.28 4.84 2.98
C ASP A 227 -13.75 6.18 2.44
N VAL A 228 -13.97 6.40 1.14
CA VAL A 228 -13.55 7.62 0.44
C VAL A 228 -14.15 8.87 1.05
N HIS A 229 -15.37 8.79 1.61
CA HIS A 229 -16.02 9.95 2.22
C HIS A 229 -15.31 10.36 3.52
N GLN A 230 -14.97 9.39 4.37
CA GLN A 230 -14.23 9.65 5.60
C GLN A 230 -12.82 10.15 5.29
N TRP A 231 -12.14 9.57 4.29
CA TRP A 231 -10.85 10.08 3.81
C TRP A 231 -10.91 11.55 3.34
N ASN A 232 -11.90 11.90 2.51
CA ASN A 232 -12.08 13.28 2.05
C ASN A 232 -12.45 14.23 3.19
N THR A 233 -13.17 13.75 4.21
CA THR A 233 -13.49 14.53 5.42
C THR A 233 -12.24 14.87 6.21
N LEU A 234 -11.31 13.91 6.40
CA LEU A 234 -10.02 14.15 7.06
C LEU A 234 -9.19 15.19 6.30
N ILE A 235 -9.24 15.16 4.98
CA ILE A 235 -8.54 16.13 4.13
C ILE A 235 -9.10 17.55 4.33
N ALA A 236 -10.41 17.72 4.30
CA ALA A 236 -11.05 19.01 4.55
C ALA A 236 -10.73 19.57 5.95
N GLN A 237 -10.66 18.70 6.96
CA GLN A 237 -10.26 19.08 8.33
C GLN A 237 -8.78 19.45 8.43
N GLY A 238 -7.90 18.79 7.67
CA GLY A 238 -6.47 19.13 7.60
C GLY A 238 -6.23 20.50 6.97
N SER A 239 -6.93 20.81 5.88
CA SER A 239 -6.83 22.10 5.17
C SER A 239 -7.24 23.29 6.04
N SER A 240 -8.17 23.11 6.97
CA SER A 240 -8.64 24.17 7.88
C SER A 240 -7.72 24.38 9.09
N LYS A 241 -6.97 23.36 9.53
CA LYS A 241 -6.05 23.45 10.68
C LYS A 241 -4.61 23.79 10.32
N ALA A 242 -4.15 23.45 9.12
CA ALA A 242 -2.76 23.63 8.69
C ALA A 242 -2.39 25.08 8.32
N GLY A 243 -3.22 26.08 8.62
CA GLY A 243 -2.95 27.46 8.25
C GLY A 243 -2.84 27.60 6.73
N SER A 244 -3.92 27.28 6.02
CA SER A 244 -4.08 27.76 4.64
C SER A 244 -3.90 29.30 4.67
N PRO A 245 -3.10 29.91 3.78
CA PRO A 245 -3.24 31.34 3.56
C PRO A 245 -4.71 31.58 3.17
N GLY A 246 -5.23 32.73 3.62
CA GLY A 246 -6.65 33.09 3.60
C GLY A 246 -7.35 32.99 2.23
N PRO A 247 -8.61 33.43 2.19
CA PRO A 247 -9.61 32.92 1.26
C PRO A 247 -9.16 33.05 -0.19
N VAL A 248 -9.08 31.92 -0.89
CA VAL A 248 -9.32 31.95 -2.33
C VAL A 248 -10.81 32.24 -2.47
N THR A 249 -11.12 33.51 -2.65
CA THR A 249 -12.42 33.98 -3.11
C THR A 249 -12.72 33.34 -4.46
N ASP A 250 -13.87 32.67 -4.53
CA ASP A 250 -14.57 32.16 -5.73
C ASP A 250 -13.96 30.97 -6.50
N PRO A 251 -14.83 30.18 -7.18
CA PRO A 251 -15.87 29.32 -6.63
C PRO A 251 -15.58 27.86 -7.06
N TRP A 252 -16.42 26.92 -6.64
CA TRP A 252 -16.41 25.54 -7.11
C TRP A 252 -16.23 25.42 -8.64
N LEU A 253 -15.41 24.45 -9.07
CA LEU A 253 -15.22 23.94 -10.46
C LEU A 253 -14.14 24.62 -11.32
N MET A 254 -12.99 23.93 -11.44
CA MET A 254 -12.04 23.84 -12.57
C MET A 254 -10.68 23.53 -11.93
N TYR A 255 -10.24 22.28 -11.79
CA TYR A 255 -9.67 21.47 -12.86
C TYR A 255 -10.07 19.99 -12.71
N CYS A 256 -11.23 19.64 -13.24
CA CYS A 256 -11.44 18.33 -13.85
C CYS A 256 -10.88 18.40 -15.28
N ASN A 257 -9.58 18.17 -15.45
CA ASN A 257 -8.91 17.74 -16.69
C ASN A 257 -7.41 18.04 -16.54
N VAL A 258 -6.68 17.09 -15.94
CA VAL A 258 -5.30 16.89 -16.40
C VAL A 258 -5.44 15.95 -17.60
N PRO A 259 -5.06 16.38 -18.82
CA PRO A 259 -5.09 15.46 -19.95
C PRO A 259 -4.19 14.26 -19.63
N LEU A 260 -4.64 13.06 -19.99
CA LEU A 260 -3.89 11.80 -19.91
C LEU A 260 -2.57 11.80 -20.72
N SER A 261 -2.14 12.95 -21.22
CA SER A 261 -0.94 13.20 -22.01
C SER A 261 0.02 14.14 -21.27
N THR A 262 0.67 13.65 -20.23
CA THR A 262 1.92 14.23 -19.71
C THR A 262 2.69 13.07 -19.09
N PRO A 263 3.97 12.86 -19.46
CA PRO A 263 4.55 11.54 -19.43
C PRO A 263 4.57 10.95 -18.02
N LEU A 264 4.02 9.74 -17.92
CA LEU A 264 4.08 8.77 -16.83
C LEU A 264 5.51 8.43 -16.35
N ALA A 265 6.53 9.21 -16.69
CA ALA A 265 7.93 8.84 -16.56
C ALA A 265 8.48 8.87 -15.12
N PHE A 266 7.78 9.49 -14.16
CA PHE A 266 8.26 9.56 -12.76
C PHE A 266 7.44 8.75 -11.75
N LEU A 267 6.23 8.30 -12.11
CA LEU A 267 5.43 7.39 -11.27
C LEU A 267 5.40 5.95 -11.83
N ALA A 268 5.79 5.74 -13.09
CA ALA A 268 6.00 4.40 -13.65
C ALA A 268 7.31 3.72 -13.20
N SER A 269 8.20 4.46 -12.54
CA SER A 269 9.50 3.96 -12.07
C SER A 269 9.48 3.38 -10.65
N GLY A 270 8.34 3.44 -9.95
CA GLY A 270 8.21 3.00 -8.55
C GLY A 270 8.19 1.48 -8.34
N VAL A 271 8.33 0.69 -9.41
CA VAL A 271 8.47 -0.78 -9.35
C VAL A 271 9.52 -1.22 -10.37
N PHE A 272 10.81 -0.90 -10.19
CA PHE A 272 11.96 -1.44 -10.93
C PHE A 272 13.26 -0.95 -10.24
N PHE A 273 14.34 -1.67 -9.98
CA PHE A 273 14.79 -3.03 -10.24
C PHE A 273 15.76 -3.42 -9.11
N TRP A 274 15.77 -4.69 -8.74
CA TRP A 274 16.92 -5.32 -8.10
C TRP A 274 18.11 -5.23 -9.08
N ARG A 275 19.13 -4.44 -8.74
CA ARG A 275 20.47 -4.63 -9.29
C ARG A 275 21.23 -5.40 -8.21
N ALA A 276 21.55 -6.66 -8.49
CA ALA A 276 22.53 -7.40 -7.71
C ALA A 276 23.87 -6.68 -7.90
N SER A 277 24.25 -5.88 -6.91
CA SER A 277 25.64 -5.54 -6.68
C SER A 277 26.12 -6.51 -5.59
N VAL A 278 27.04 -7.37 -6.02
CA VAL A 278 27.95 -8.13 -5.15
C VAL A 278 28.69 -7.15 -4.24
#